data_AF-V9G2Y9-F1
#
_entry.id   AF-V9G2Y9-F1
#
_cell.length_a   1.000
_cell.length_b   1.000
_cell.length_c   1.000
_cell.angle_alpha   90.00
_cell.angle_beta   90.00
_cell.angle_gamma   90.00
#
_symmetry.space_group_name_H-M   'P 1'
#
loop_
_entity.id
_entity.type
_entity.pdbx_description
1 polymer ?
#
loop_
_entity_poly.entity_id
_entity_poly.type
_entity_poly.pdbx_seq_one_letter_code
_entity_poly.pdbx_strand_id
1 'polypeptide(L)'
;RCDFSNELQTRMLLSVKQMVFAKTEFVYLEARDDLFDVEDAEEGGVEHIHPFVKYFNDNWDGCRERWVEYLRLDIPHLGNNTNNRIESGWSKLKPELNADTPLDECMETIIALQLLKEREFTRKTNRIGVTRHVEYDEEMNQLLNKTTDHAAGLVFPGYAYATKISTIMAYKQTRSNVYRVSSSGRGNLEYTVDTENWDCTCSFSRTMLLPCRHVIYFRQMVLQFGLLLGPVG
;
A
#
# COMPACT_ATOMS: atom_id res chain seq x y z
N ARG A 1 17.80 -8.64 31.67
CA ARG A 1 17.63 -8.73 30.20
C ARG A 1 17.42 -10.21 29.93
N CYS A 2 16.20 -10.63 29.59
CA CYS A 2 15.98 -11.98 29.09
C CYS A 2 16.44 -11.97 27.63
N ASP A 3 17.56 -12.60 27.34
CA ASP A 3 17.98 -12.82 25.96
C ASP A 3 17.24 -14.06 25.46
N PHE A 4 16.20 -13.82 24.65
CA PHE A 4 15.52 -14.89 23.92
C PHE A 4 16.50 -15.63 23.00
N SER A 5 16.32 -16.94 22.83
CA SER A 5 17.11 -17.70 21.86
C SER A 5 16.94 -17.12 20.44
N ASN A 6 17.96 -17.22 19.58
CA ASN A 6 17.87 -16.74 18.20
C ASN A 6 16.71 -17.36 17.42
N GLU A 7 16.40 -18.63 17.71
CA GLU A 7 15.26 -19.34 17.13
C GLU A 7 13.94 -18.72 17.56
N LEU A 8 13.82 -18.38 18.84
CA LEU A 8 12.63 -17.74 19.39
C LEU A 8 12.43 -16.32 18.84
N GLN A 9 13.50 -15.53 18.74
CA GLN A 9 13.45 -14.20 18.12
C GLN A 9 12.97 -14.29 16.65
N THR A 10 13.45 -15.30 15.92
CA THR A 10 13.05 -15.52 14.52
C THR A 10 11.56 -15.88 14.43
N ARG A 11 11.07 -16.77 15.31
CA ARG A 11 9.65 -17.14 15.38
C ARG A 11 8.77 -15.92 15.68
N MET A 12 9.13 -15.14 16.69
CA MET A 12 8.40 -13.90 17.04
C MET A 12 8.37 -12.90 15.88
N LEU A 13 9.48 -12.71 15.16
CA LEU A 13 9.54 -11.83 13.99
C LEU A 13 8.63 -12.30 12.86
N LEU A 14 8.51 -13.62 12.65
CA LEU A 14 7.61 -14.19 11.65
C LEU A 14 6.15 -13.93 12.01
N SER A 15 5.76 -14.15 13.27
CA SER A 15 4.40 -13.85 13.75
C SER A 15 4.05 -12.37 13.61
N VAL A 16 4.98 -11.47 13.98
CA VAL A 16 4.80 -10.01 13.77
C VAL A 16 4.65 -9.67 12.29
N LYS A 17 5.45 -10.29 11.41
CA LYS A 17 5.33 -10.07 9.98
C LYS A 17 3.97 -10.55 9.44
N GLN A 18 3.47 -11.70 9.92
CA GLN A 18 2.14 -12.20 9.56
C GLN A 18 1.03 -11.26 10.02
N MET A 19 1.12 -10.72 11.25
CA MET A 19 0.19 -9.71 11.74
C MET A 19 0.19 -8.44 10.88
N VAL A 20 1.37 -7.91 10.53
CA VAL A 20 1.52 -6.69 9.72
C VAL A 20 0.82 -6.86 8.36
N PHE A 21 1.00 -8.01 7.70
CA PHE A 21 0.47 -8.29 6.36
C PHE A 21 -0.85 -9.09 6.37
N ALA A 22 -1.51 -9.19 7.53
CA ALA A 22 -2.76 -9.90 7.68
C ALA A 22 -3.84 -9.29 6.77
N LYS A 23 -4.53 -10.16 6.02
CA LYS A 23 -5.62 -9.76 5.10
C LYS A 23 -7.00 -9.77 5.74
N THR A 24 -7.12 -10.37 6.92
CA THR A 24 -8.36 -10.47 7.70
C THR A 24 -8.03 -10.40 9.18
N GLU A 25 -9.04 -10.06 9.98
CA GLU A 25 -8.93 -10.11 11.44
C GLU A 25 -8.60 -11.53 11.93
N PHE A 26 -9.16 -12.56 11.29
CA PHE A 26 -8.86 -13.95 11.63
C PHE A 26 -7.36 -14.26 11.52
N VAL A 27 -6.72 -13.92 10.40
CA VAL A 27 -5.28 -14.16 10.18
C VAL A 27 -4.43 -13.34 11.16
N TYR A 28 -4.90 -12.14 11.53
CA TYR A 28 -4.22 -11.33 12.53
C TYR A 28 -4.25 -11.98 13.91
N LEU A 29 -5.43 -12.43 14.35
CA LEU A 29 -5.61 -13.05 15.66
C LEU A 29 -4.81 -14.37 15.75
N GLU A 30 -4.84 -15.20 14.71
CA GLU A 30 -4.03 -16.43 14.63
C GLU A 30 -2.53 -16.13 14.82
N ALA A 31 -1.98 -15.20 14.04
CA ALA A 31 -0.58 -14.81 14.16
C ALA A 31 -0.22 -14.16 15.51
N ARG A 32 -1.16 -13.44 16.12
CA ARG A 32 -0.97 -12.83 17.44
C ARG A 32 -0.97 -13.89 18.53
N ASP A 33 -1.88 -14.85 18.46
CA ASP A 33 -1.97 -15.93 19.43
C ASP A 33 -0.73 -16.84 19.31
N ASP A 34 -0.23 -17.11 18.09
CA ASP A 34 1.05 -17.79 17.84
C ASP A 34 2.26 -17.02 18.44
N LEU A 35 2.21 -15.68 18.46
CA LEU A 35 3.23 -14.84 19.09
C LEU A 35 3.21 -14.97 20.62
N PHE A 36 2.06 -15.29 21.20
CA PHE A 36 1.84 -15.42 22.63
C PHE A 36 1.99 -16.86 23.14
N ASP A 37 1.89 -17.87 22.26
CA ASP A 37 2.17 -19.30 22.53
C ASP A 37 3.68 -19.60 22.64
N VAL A 38 4.47 -18.59 23.02
CA VAL A 38 5.91 -18.66 23.20
C VAL A 38 6.21 -19.19 24.60
N GLU A 39 6.11 -20.52 24.74
CA GLU A 39 6.56 -21.33 25.87
C GLU A 39 6.18 -20.80 27.27
N ASP A 40 4.93 -21.02 27.68
CA ASP A 40 4.58 -21.15 29.09
C ASP A 40 5.13 -22.49 29.63
N ALA A 41 6.44 -22.57 29.81
CA ALA A 41 7.07 -23.63 30.59
C ALA A 41 7.04 -23.27 32.09
N GLU A 42 5.95 -23.70 32.70
CA GLU A 42 5.86 -24.38 34.00
C GLU A 42 5.80 -23.62 35.35
N GLU A 43 4.97 -24.25 36.20
CA GLU A 43 4.98 -24.31 37.66
C GLU A 43 4.48 -23.09 38.46
N GLY A 44 3.20 -23.17 38.86
CA GLY A 44 2.76 -22.57 40.12
C GLY A 44 1.66 -21.53 40.02
N GLY A 45 0.56 -21.82 39.31
CA GLY A 45 -0.77 -21.26 39.63
C GLY A 45 -0.96 -19.74 39.58
N VAL A 46 0.00 -18.97 39.06
CA VAL A 46 -0.12 -17.53 38.84
C VAL A 46 0.18 -17.26 37.36
N GLU A 47 -0.85 -16.78 36.65
CA GLU A 47 -0.81 -16.40 35.24
C GLU A 47 0.20 -15.25 35.07
N HIS A 48 1.47 -15.58 34.81
CA HIS A 48 2.54 -14.59 34.73
C HIS A 48 2.66 -14.08 33.29
N ILE A 49 1.83 -13.10 32.92
CA ILE A 49 1.87 -12.48 31.59
C ILE A 49 3.29 -11.95 31.30
N HIS A 50 3.91 -12.45 30.24
CA HIS A 50 5.26 -12.05 29.88
C HIS A 50 5.34 -10.52 29.62
N PRO A 51 6.36 -9.79 30.11
CA PRO A 51 6.44 -8.33 29.97
C PRO A 51 6.32 -7.80 28.54
N PHE A 52 6.81 -8.57 27.56
CA PHE A 52 6.62 -8.27 26.13
C PHE A 52 5.15 -8.30 25.71
N VAL A 53 4.36 -9.31 26.15
CA VAL A 53 2.93 -9.43 25.82
C VAL A 53 2.16 -8.26 26.38
N LYS A 54 2.45 -7.89 27.64
CA LYS A 54 1.88 -6.68 28.26
C LYS A 54 2.22 -5.42 27.45
N TYR A 55 3.50 -5.20 27.14
CA TYR A 55 3.93 -4.06 26.33
C TYR A 55 3.26 -4.04 24.95
N PHE A 56 3.14 -5.20 24.29
CA PHE A 56 2.51 -5.31 22.98
C PHE A 56 1.03 -4.94 23.05
N ASN A 57 0.28 -5.45 24.02
CA ASN A 57 -1.14 -5.13 24.17
C ASN A 57 -1.36 -3.65 24.51
N ASP A 58 -0.54 -3.10 25.41
CA ASP A 58 -0.64 -1.71 25.85
C ASP A 58 -0.31 -0.70 24.72
N ASN A 59 0.60 -1.05 23.80
CA ASN A 59 1.17 -0.09 22.84
C ASN A 59 0.87 -0.38 21.36
N TRP A 60 0.63 -1.64 20.99
CA TRP A 60 0.55 -2.08 19.59
C TRP A 60 -0.83 -2.65 19.21
N ASP A 61 -1.38 -3.57 20.00
CA ASP A 61 -2.67 -4.20 19.70
C ASP A 61 -3.81 -3.16 19.66
N GLY A 62 -3.84 -2.25 20.65
CA GLY A 62 -4.83 -1.17 20.73
C GLY A 62 -4.74 -0.10 19.62
N CYS A 63 -3.71 -0.13 18.77
CA CYS A 63 -3.60 0.77 17.61
C CYS A 63 -3.31 0.04 16.29
N ARG A 64 -3.76 -1.22 16.19
CA ARG A 64 -3.59 -2.09 15.01
C ARG A 64 -4.03 -1.45 13.69
N GLU A 65 -4.98 -0.51 13.70
CA GLU A 65 -5.42 0.24 12.52
C GLU A 65 -4.29 1.06 11.88
N ARG A 66 -3.23 1.38 12.63
CA ARG A 66 -2.10 2.17 12.14
C ARG A 66 -1.06 1.34 11.38
N TRP A 67 -0.98 0.04 11.64
CA TRP A 67 0.13 -0.79 11.16
C TRP A 67 -0.28 -2.11 10.50
N VAL A 68 -1.51 -2.60 10.70
CA VAL A 68 -2.02 -3.83 10.10
C VAL A 68 -2.68 -3.57 8.75
N GLU A 69 -2.35 -4.36 7.74
CA GLU A 69 -2.75 -4.12 6.34
C GLU A 69 -4.27 -4.13 6.11
N TYR A 70 -5.02 -5.12 6.62
CA TYR A 70 -6.47 -5.21 6.35
C TYR A 70 -7.28 -4.03 6.93
N LEU A 71 -6.77 -3.36 7.97
CA LEU A 71 -7.39 -2.17 8.56
C LEU A 71 -6.99 -0.87 7.85
N ARG A 72 -5.98 -0.93 6.98
CA ARG A 72 -5.41 0.23 6.27
C ARG A 72 -5.85 0.30 4.81
N LEU A 73 -6.73 -0.59 4.37
CA LEU A 73 -7.20 -0.65 2.99
C LEU A 73 -7.92 0.63 2.53
N ASP A 74 -8.39 1.45 3.46
CA ASP A 74 -9.07 2.73 3.18
C ASP A 74 -8.18 3.97 3.37
N ILE A 75 -6.90 3.78 3.73
CA ILE A 75 -5.98 4.87 4.05
C ILE A 75 -4.97 5.05 2.90
N PRO A 76 -4.84 6.26 2.32
CA PRO A 76 -3.86 6.51 1.28
C PRO A 76 -2.45 6.49 1.85
N HIS A 77 -1.73 5.38 1.61
CA HIS A 77 -0.33 5.24 2.02
C HIS A 77 0.63 5.21 0.83
N LEU A 78 0.15 5.23 -0.42
CA LEU A 78 0.95 5.35 -1.65
C LEU A 78 2.09 4.32 -1.74
N GLY A 79 1.84 3.09 -1.26
CA GLY A 79 2.86 2.03 -1.19
C GLY A 79 3.92 2.22 -0.09
N ASN A 80 3.82 3.28 0.72
CA ASN A 80 4.70 3.55 1.85
C ASN A 80 4.27 2.77 3.10
N ASN A 81 4.54 1.46 3.09
CA ASN A 81 4.25 0.55 4.19
C ASN A 81 5.46 0.26 5.09
N THR A 82 6.66 0.68 4.69
CA THR A 82 7.92 0.45 5.42
C THR A 82 8.68 1.75 5.61
N ASN A 83 9.51 1.80 6.65
CA ASN A 83 10.43 2.90 6.91
C ASN A 83 11.73 2.81 6.08
N ASN A 84 11.90 1.77 5.25
CA ASN A 84 13.11 1.52 4.43
C ASN A 84 13.63 2.76 3.68
N ARG A 85 12.73 3.57 3.11
CA ARG A 85 13.11 4.79 2.39
C ARG A 85 13.76 5.82 3.33
N ILE A 86 13.18 5.96 4.52
CA ILE A 86 13.65 6.88 5.56
C ILE A 86 14.97 6.34 6.12
N GLU A 87 15.01 5.07 6.52
CA GLU A 87 16.23 4.42 7.03
C GLU A 87 17.39 4.44 6.04
N SER A 88 17.14 4.21 4.76
CA SER A 88 18.15 4.33 3.70
C SER A 88 18.69 5.75 3.58
N GLY A 89 17.81 6.75 3.73
CA GLY A 89 18.22 8.16 3.78
C GLY A 89 19.11 8.45 4.99
N TRP A 90 18.68 8.03 6.19
CA TRP A 90 19.46 8.20 7.42
C TRP A 90 20.80 7.48 7.37
N SER A 91 20.84 6.28 6.80
CA SER A 91 22.09 5.51 6.66
C SER A 91 23.14 6.26 5.84
N LYS A 92 22.72 7.05 4.84
CA LYS A 92 23.60 7.90 4.05
C LYS A 92 23.97 9.21 4.74
N LEU A 93 23.09 9.72 5.61
CA LEU A 93 23.30 10.98 6.32
C LEU A 93 24.20 10.83 7.56
N LYS A 94 24.04 9.74 8.30
CA LYS A 94 24.76 9.47 9.56
C LYS A 94 26.29 9.56 9.45
N PRO A 95 26.95 9.12 8.35
CA PRO A 95 28.39 9.28 8.21
C PRO A 95 28.84 10.74 8.05
N GLU A 96 28.00 11.59 7.46
CA GLU A 96 28.28 13.01 7.21
C GLU A 96 28.00 13.88 8.45
N LEU A 97 27.08 13.43 9.32
CA LEU A 97 26.72 14.07 10.58
C LEU A 97 27.21 13.20 11.74
N ASN A 98 28.47 13.36 12.11
CA ASN A 98 29.03 12.61 13.24
C ASN A 98 28.68 13.30 14.58
N ALA A 99 28.91 12.60 15.70
CA ALA A 99 28.59 13.13 17.03
C ALA A 99 29.43 14.36 17.43
N ASP A 100 30.54 14.58 16.73
CA ASP A 100 31.47 15.68 16.96
C ASP A 100 31.17 16.90 16.05
N THR A 101 30.26 16.76 15.07
CA THR A 101 29.83 17.85 14.20
C THR A 101 29.05 18.87 15.01
N PRO A 102 29.46 20.15 15.02
CA PRO A 102 28.74 21.18 15.75
C PRO A 102 27.34 21.38 15.14
N LEU A 103 26.40 21.84 15.97
CA LEU A 103 24.98 21.90 15.60
C LEU A 103 24.70 22.80 14.39
N ASP A 104 25.42 23.90 14.26
CA ASP A 104 25.31 24.83 13.13
C ASP A 104 25.73 24.17 11.81
N GLU A 105 26.83 23.43 11.80
CA GLU A 105 27.29 22.66 10.62
C GLU A 105 26.31 21.52 10.28
N CYS A 106 25.75 20.85 11.29
CA CYS A 106 24.69 19.86 11.09
C CYS A 106 23.47 20.47 10.40
N MET A 107 23.01 21.63 10.89
CA MET A 107 21.84 22.33 10.36
C MET A 107 22.10 22.82 8.94
N GLU A 108 23.28 23.39 8.66
CA GLU A 108 23.68 23.81 7.31
C GLU A 108 23.65 22.62 6.34
N THR A 109 24.23 21.49 6.73
CA THR A 109 24.26 20.27 5.91
C THR A 109 22.87 19.73 5.61
N ILE A 110 21.98 19.66 6.62
CA ILE A 110 20.60 19.20 6.45
C ILE A 110 19.83 20.13 5.51
N ILE A 111 19.96 21.45 5.69
CA ILE A 111 19.30 22.44 4.82
C ILE A 111 19.82 22.33 3.40
N ALA A 112 21.13 22.19 3.20
CA ALA A 112 21.73 22.02 1.89
C ALA A 112 21.21 20.76 1.18
N LEU A 113 21.14 19.63 1.89
CA LEU A 113 20.58 18.38 1.36
C LEU A 113 19.10 18.50 1.01
N GLN A 114 18.30 19.15 1.86
CA GLN A 114 16.89 19.43 1.59
C GLN A 114 16.74 20.26 0.32
N LEU A 115 17.49 21.36 0.19
CA LEU A 115 17.46 22.23 -0.99
C LEU A 115 17.90 21.49 -2.27
N LEU A 116 18.92 20.63 -2.19
CA LEU A 116 19.34 19.81 -3.33
C LEU A 116 18.25 18.84 -3.75
N LYS A 117 17.54 18.22 -2.80
CA LYS A 117 16.44 17.29 -3.07
C LYS A 117 15.22 18.00 -3.65
N GLU A 118 14.87 19.18 -3.15
CA GLU A 118 13.80 20.01 -3.70
C GLU A 118 14.10 20.48 -5.12
N ARG A 119 15.34 20.89 -5.40
CA ARG A 119 15.77 21.22 -6.78
C ARG A 119 15.70 20.01 -7.70
N GLU A 120 16.16 18.84 -7.24
CA GLU A 120 16.09 17.60 -8.01
C GLU A 120 14.64 17.23 -8.33
N PHE A 121 13.74 17.34 -7.35
CA PHE A 121 12.31 17.12 -7.52
C PHE A 121 11.70 18.10 -8.52
N THR A 122 11.92 19.40 -8.31
CA THR A 122 11.42 20.47 -9.20
C THR A 122 11.88 20.26 -10.64
N ARG A 123 13.16 19.90 -10.84
CA ARG A 123 13.70 19.59 -12.18
C ARG A 123 13.01 18.39 -12.82
N LYS A 124 12.73 17.33 -12.04
CA LYS A 124 12.03 16.14 -12.55
C LYS A 124 10.57 16.44 -12.90
N THR A 125 9.88 17.20 -12.07
CA THR A 125 8.47 17.55 -12.26
C THR A 125 8.26 18.57 -13.38
N ASN A 126 9.18 19.53 -13.53
CA ASN A 126 9.11 20.57 -14.57
C ASN A 126 9.86 20.17 -15.86
N ARG A 127 10.21 18.90 -16.03
CA ARG A 127 10.91 18.44 -17.23
C ARG A 127 10.00 18.60 -18.45
N ILE A 128 10.37 19.48 -19.36
CA ILE A 128 9.69 19.67 -20.64
C ILE A 128 10.07 18.50 -21.58
N GLY A 129 9.07 17.74 -22.03
CA GLY A 129 9.25 16.65 -22.98
C GLY A 129 8.20 15.56 -22.82
N VAL A 130 8.02 14.76 -23.88
CA VAL A 130 7.12 13.60 -23.87
C VAL A 130 7.95 12.35 -23.60
N THR A 131 7.63 11.63 -22.54
CA THR A 131 8.18 10.31 -22.25
C THR A 131 7.31 9.27 -22.93
N ARG A 132 7.93 8.30 -23.61
CA ARG A 132 7.21 7.20 -24.24
C ARG A 132 7.80 5.87 -23.81
N HIS A 133 6.94 4.95 -23.41
CA HIS A 133 7.29 3.57 -23.13
C HIS A 133 6.81 2.68 -24.28
N VAL A 134 7.68 1.79 -24.76
CA VAL A 134 7.42 0.98 -25.98
C VAL A 134 6.25 0.03 -25.78
N GLU A 135 6.08 -0.50 -24.57
CA GLU A 135 5.00 -1.44 -24.24
C GLU A 135 3.66 -0.76 -23.96
N TYR A 136 3.65 0.58 -23.85
CA TYR A 136 2.43 1.34 -23.54
C TYR A 136 1.74 1.77 -24.83
N ASP A 137 0.42 1.66 -24.84
CA ASP A 137 -0.40 2.27 -25.88
C ASP A 137 -0.51 3.80 -25.68
N GLU A 138 -1.30 4.46 -26.51
CA GLU A 138 -1.42 5.91 -26.49
C GLU A 138 -1.99 6.43 -25.15
N GLU A 139 -3.05 5.81 -24.62
CA GLU A 139 -3.66 6.24 -23.36
C GLU A 139 -2.72 6.03 -22.17
N MET A 140 -2.02 4.89 -22.12
CA MET A 140 -1.05 4.61 -21.08
C MET A 140 0.17 5.53 -21.18
N ASN A 141 0.60 5.91 -22.39
CA ASN A 141 1.64 6.94 -22.57
C ASN A 141 1.15 8.33 -22.14
N GLN A 142 -0.12 8.67 -22.34
CA GLN A 142 -0.67 9.93 -21.81
C GLN A 142 -0.67 9.95 -20.29
N LEU A 143 -0.97 8.82 -19.64
CA LEU A 143 -0.86 8.68 -18.19
C LEU A 143 0.60 8.84 -17.73
N LEU A 144 1.55 8.21 -18.41
CA LEU A 144 2.99 8.33 -18.14
C LEU A 144 3.46 9.80 -18.19
N ASN A 145 2.92 10.59 -19.11
CA ASN A 145 3.26 12.01 -19.24
C ASN A 145 2.60 12.91 -18.19
N LYS A 146 1.61 12.41 -17.46
CA LYS A 146 0.95 13.13 -16.35
C LYS A 146 1.41 12.66 -14.97
N THR A 147 2.21 11.60 -14.92
CA THR A 147 2.58 10.93 -13.67
C THR A 147 4.06 10.61 -13.65
N THR A 148 4.53 9.97 -12.59
CA THR A 148 5.88 9.40 -12.56
C THR A 148 5.89 8.04 -13.26
N ASP A 149 7.04 7.65 -13.80
CA ASP A 149 7.26 6.32 -14.39
C ASP A 149 6.84 5.19 -13.43
N HIS A 150 7.14 5.35 -12.13
CA HIS A 150 6.72 4.42 -11.11
C HIS A 150 5.19 4.32 -10.98
N ALA A 151 4.47 5.44 -10.93
CA ALA A 151 3.01 5.44 -10.82
C ALA A 151 2.34 4.83 -12.07
N ALA A 152 2.86 5.15 -13.26
CA ALA A 152 2.43 4.51 -14.50
C ALA A 152 2.66 2.99 -14.47
N GLY A 153 3.84 2.55 -14.02
CA GLY A 153 4.16 1.13 -13.85
C GLY A 153 3.23 0.39 -12.89
N LEU A 154 2.73 1.06 -11.84
CA LEU A 154 1.75 0.48 -10.92
C LEU A 154 0.35 0.32 -11.55
N VAL A 155 -0.05 1.25 -12.43
CA VAL A 155 -1.35 1.20 -13.11
C VAL A 155 -1.35 0.17 -14.26
N PHE A 156 -0.21 0.01 -14.94
CA PHE A 156 -0.12 -0.79 -16.18
C PHE A 156 -0.65 -2.23 -16.07
N PRO A 157 -0.33 -3.04 -15.03
CA PRO A 157 -0.90 -4.39 -14.92
C PRO A 157 -2.43 -4.40 -14.82
N GLY A 158 -2.99 -3.43 -14.10
CA GLY A 158 -4.44 -3.27 -13.96
C GLY A 158 -5.09 -2.78 -15.25
N TYR A 159 -4.43 -1.85 -15.94
CA TYR A 159 -4.82 -1.36 -17.26
C TYR A 159 -4.84 -2.50 -18.29
N ALA A 160 -3.72 -3.20 -18.47
CA ALA A 160 -3.58 -4.30 -19.42
C ALA A 160 -4.56 -5.47 -19.13
N TYR A 161 -5.00 -5.63 -17.88
CA TYR A 161 -6.09 -6.56 -17.55
C TYR A 161 -7.45 -6.01 -17.98
N ALA A 162 -7.77 -4.77 -17.61
CA ALA A 162 -9.06 -4.14 -17.87
C ALA A 162 -9.33 -3.91 -19.36
N THR A 163 -8.30 -3.67 -20.17
CA THR A 163 -8.45 -3.34 -21.60
C THR A 163 -8.53 -4.57 -22.51
N LYS A 164 -8.28 -5.78 -21.99
CA LYS A 164 -8.45 -7.02 -22.75
C LYS A 164 -9.93 -7.26 -23.07
N ILE A 165 -10.22 -7.53 -24.34
CA ILE A 165 -11.58 -7.85 -24.82
C ILE A 165 -12.19 -9.05 -24.09
N SER A 166 -11.35 -10.02 -23.65
CA SER A 166 -11.81 -11.18 -22.91
C SER A 166 -12.14 -10.91 -21.44
N THR A 167 -11.83 -9.72 -20.91
CA THR A 167 -12.10 -9.38 -19.53
C THR A 167 -13.57 -9.01 -19.38
N ILE A 168 -14.27 -9.74 -18.51
CA ILE A 168 -15.68 -9.49 -18.18
C ILE A 168 -15.78 -9.32 -16.67
N MET A 169 -16.17 -8.12 -16.24
CA MET A 169 -16.52 -7.84 -14.85
C MET A 169 -18.03 -7.77 -14.74
N ALA A 170 -18.61 -8.52 -13.80
CA ALA A 170 -20.02 -8.40 -13.54
C ALA A 170 -20.28 -7.08 -12.80
N TYR A 171 -21.37 -6.40 -13.16
CA TYR A 171 -21.73 -5.15 -12.51
C TYR A 171 -23.24 -4.98 -12.36
N LYS A 172 -23.63 -4.19 -11.37
CA LYS A 172 -25.01 -3.80 -11.10
C LYS A 172 -25.07 -2.34 -10.68
N GLN A 173 -25.88 -1.56 -11.38
CA GLN A 173 -26.16 -0.20 -10.96
C GLN A 173 -26.92 -0.20 -9.63
N THR A 174 -26.40 0.52 -8.64
CA THR A 174 -27.04 0.63 -7.32
C THR A 174 -27.75 1.97 -7.17
N ARG A 175 -27.14 3.06 -7.67
CA ARG A 175 -27.71 4.42 -7.71
C ARG A 175 -27.27 5.11 -9.00
N SER A 176 -27.73 6.34 -9.23
CA SER A 176 -27.20 7.16 -10.34
C SER A 176 -25.68 7.29 -10.20
N ASN A 177 -24.94 7.10 -11.30
CA ASN A 177 -23.47 7.11 -11.37
C ASN A 177 -22.72 6.10 -10.47
N VAL A 178 -23.42 5.22 -9.74
CA VAL A 178 -22.78 4.32 -8.77
C VAL A 178 -23.06 2.86 -9.11
N TYR A 179 -21.99 2.12 -9.39
CA TYR A 179 -22.02 0.74 -9.85
C TYR A 179 -21.28 -0.17 -8.88
N ARG A 180 -21.92 -1.28 -8.52
CA ARG A 180 -21.27 -2.38 -7.82
C ARG A 180 -20.61 -3.29 -8.85
N VAL A 181 -19.36 -3.64 -8.63
CA VAL A 181 -18.53 -4.42 -9.55
C VAL A 181 -17.97 -5.63 -8.82
N SER A 182 -18.11 -6.81 -9.41
CA SER A 182 -17.48 -8.03 -8.92
C SER A 182 -16.54 -8.58 -9.99
N SER A 183 -15.30 -8.87 -9.57
CA SER A 183 -14.32 -9.52 -10.42
C SER A 183 -14.55 -11.02 -10.35
N SER A 184 -14.76 -11.65 -11.51
CA SER A 184 -14.86 -13.11 -11.60
C SER A 184 -13.49 -13.74 -11.32
N GLY A 185 -13.21 -14.07 -10.04
CA GLY A 185 -11.99 -14.77 -9.64
C GLY A 185 -11.49 -14.41 -8.22
N ARG A 186 -11.26 -15.46 -7.42
CA ARG A 186 -10.82 -15.49 -6.00
C ARG A 186 -11.51 -14.46 -5.09
N GLY A 187 -12.61 -14.90 -4.47
CA GLY A 187 -13.11 -14.32 -3.22
C GLY A 187 -14.31 -13.38 -3.32
N ASN A 188 -15.12 -13.41 -4.40
CA ASN A 188 -16.36 -12.62 -4.54
C ASN A 188 -16.26 -11.19 -3.96
N LEU A 189 -15.12 -10.53 -4.18
CA LEU A 189 -14.91 -9.19 -3.63
C LEU A 189 -15.72 -8.22 -4.48
N GLU A 190 -16.69 -7.58 -3.83
CA GLU A 190 -17.52 -6.55 -4.42
C GLU A 190 -16.93 -5.18 -4.13
N TYR A 191 -16.77 -4.38 -5.16
CA TYR A 191 -16.32 -2.99 -5.07
C TYR A 191 -17.39 -2.06 -5.61
N THR A 192 -17.35 -0.80 -5.20
CA THR A 192 -18.19 0.24 -5.76
C THR A 192 -17.34 1.17 -6.62
N VAL A 193 -17.85 1.52 -7.79
CA VAL A 193 -17.28 2.51 -8.72
C VAL A 193 -18.27 3.66 -8.84
N ASP A 194 -17.80 4.87 -8.57
CA ASP A 194 -18.50 6.13 -8.83
C ASP A 194 -18.00 6.68 -10.17
N THR A 195 -18.88 6.80 -11.16
CA THR A 195 -18.54 7.30 -12.51
C THR A 195 -18.62 8.81 -12.65
N GLU A 196 -19.09 9.52 -11.62
CA GLU A 196 -19.08 10.98 -11.56
C GLU A 196 -17.67 11.47 -11.18
N ASN A 197 -17.11 10.90 -10.13
CA ASN A 197 -15.77 11.25 -9.61
C ASN A 197 -14.66 10.29 -10.07
N TRP A 198 -15.02 9.17 -10.70
CA TRP A 198 -14.10 8.08 -11.07
C TRP A 198 -13.37 7.43 -9.89
N ASP A 199 -14.05 7.36 -8.75
CA ASP A 199 -13.55 6.76 -7.52
C ASP A 199 -13.94 5.28 -7.41
N CYS A 200 -13.11 4.50 -6.71
CA CYS A 200 -13.41 3.10 -6.44
C CYS A 200 -13.05 2.70 -5.00
N THR A 201 -13.88 1.84 -4.40
CA THR A 201 -13.64 1.31 -3.04
C THR A 201 -12.61 0.17 -3.01
N CYS A 202 -11.98 -0.17 -4.13
CA CYS A 202 -10.92 -1.18 -4.12
C CYS A 202 -9.65 -0.65 -3.45
N SER A 203 -8.94 -1.54 -2.76
CA SER A 203 -7.74 -1.19 -2.00
C SER A 203 -6.71 -0.44 -2.83
N PHE A 204 -6.51 -0.81 -4.11
CA PHE A 204 -5.59 -0.10 -4.98
C PHE A 204 -5.96 1.38 -5.15
N SER A 205 -7.22 1.69 -5.44
CA SER A 205 -7.67 3.08 -5.61
C SER A 205 -7.58 3.86 -4.30
N ARG A 206 -8.00 3.26 -3.19
CA ARG A 206 -8.01 3.90 -1.87
C ARG A 206 -6.61 4.13 -1.28
N THR A 207 -5.70 3.18 -1.50
CA THR A 207 -4.35 3.25 -0.92
C THR A 207 -3.35 3.99 -1.81
N MET A 208 -3.47 3.88 -3.15
CA MET A 208 -2.54 4.49 -4.10
C MET A 208 -3.05 5.81 -4.69
N LEU A 209 -4.35 6.09 -4.61
CA LEU A 209 -4.99 7.24 -5.28
C LEU A 209 -4.71 7.28 -6.80
N LEU A 210 -4.62 6.09 -7.41
CA LEU A 210 -4.38 5.91 -8.84
C LEU A 210 -5.57 5.22 -9.51
N PRO A 211 -5.77 5.42 -10.83
CA PRO A 211 -6.82 4.74 -11.58
C PRO A 211 -6.70 3.22 -11.46
N CYS A 212 -7.71 2.59 -10.87
CA CYS A 212 -7.76 1.14 -10.72
C CYS A 212 -8.35 0.46 -11.96
N ARG A 213 -8.11 -0.85 -12.08
CA ARG A 213 -8.68 -1.67 -13.17
C ARG A 213 -10.21 -1.58 -13.28
N HIS A 214 -10.95 -1.40 -12.19
CA HIS A 214 -12.42 -1.32 -12.22
C HIS A 214 -12.89 -0.01 -12.88
N VAL A 215 -12.26 1.11 -12.53
CA VAL A 215 -12.52 2.43 -13.14
C VAL A 215 -12.16 2.41 -14.63
N ILE A 216 -10.99 1.87 -14.97
CA ILE A 216 -10.52 1.75 -16.36
C ILE A 216 -11.49 0.89 -17.17
N TYR A 217 -11.89 -0.28 -16.64
CA TYR A 217 -12.85 -1.17 -17.29
C TYR A 217 -14.20 -0.46 -17.56
N PHE A 218 -14.73 0.26 -16.57
CA PHE A 218 -15.97 1.01 -16.74
C PHE A 218 -15.87 2.10 -17.80
N ARG A 219 -14.79 2.87 -17.77
CA ARG A 219 -14.56 3.96 -18.70
C ARG A 219 -14.44 3.47 -20.14
N GLN A 220 -13.66 2.41 -20.38
CA GLN A 220 -13.44 1.90 -21.73
C GLN A 220 -14.53 0.92 -22.18
N MET A 221 -14.78 -0.14 -21.43
CA MET A 221 -15.63 -1.25 -21.91
C MET A 221 -17.12 -1.01 -21.70
N VAL A 222 -17.50 -0.36 -20.59
CA VAL A 222 -18.93 -0.14 -20.30
C VAL A 222 -19.43 1.14 -20.97
N LEU A 223 -18.68 2.23 -20.87
CA LEU A 223 -19.15 3.53 -21.35
C LEU A 223 -18.77 3.80 -22.81
N GLN A 224 -17.54 3.50 -23.26
CA GLN A 224 -17.20 3.70 -24.68
C GLN A 224 -17.74 2.58 -25.58
N PHE A 225 -17.62 1.31 -25.18
CA PHE A 225 -18.14 0.20 -25.99
C PHE A 225 -19.63 -0.11 -25.76
N GLY A 226 -20.19 0.12 -24.57
CA GLY A 226 -21.64 -0.04 -24.33
C GLY A 226 -22.52 1.02 -24.99
N LEU A 227 -21.96 2.16 -25.41
CA LEU A 227 -22.63 3.09 -26.32
C LEU A 227 -22.68 2.56 -27.77
N LEU A 228 -21.81 1.62 -28.15
CA LEU A 228 -21.77 1.00 -29.48
C LEU A 228 -22.59 -0.30 -29.56
N LEU A 229 -22.79 -0.98 -28.43
CA LEU A 229 -23.61 -2.18 -28.31
C LEU A 229 -24.61 -1.94 -27.17
N GLY A 230 -25.82 -1.49 -27.52
CA GLY A 230 -26.89 -1.20 -26.55
C GLY A 230 -27.21 -2.37 -25.61
N PRO A 231 -27.96 -2.11 -24.52
CA PRO A 231 -28.11 -3.04 -23.41
C PRO A 231 -28.61 -4.40 -23.88
N VAL A 232 -27.82 -5.44 -23.60
CA VAL A 232 -28.28 -6.82 -23.72
C VAL A 232 -29.24 -7.04 -22.54
N GLY A 233 -30.53 -7.18 -22.89
CA GLY A 233 -31.65 -7.29 -21.95
C GLY A 233 -31.65 -8.54 -21.09
#